data_AF-A0A1A9W7R5-F1
#
_entry.id   AF-A0A1A9W7R5-F1
#
_cell.length_a   1.000
_cell.length_b   1.000
_cell.length_c   1.000
_cell.angle_alpha   90.00
_cell.angle_beta   90.00
_cell.angle_gamma   90.00
#
_symmetry.space_group_name_H-M   'P 1'
#
loop_
_entity.id
_entity.type
_entity.pdbx_description
1 polymer ?
#
loop_
_entity_poly.entity_id
_entity_poly.type
_entity_poly.pdbx_seq_one_letter_code
_entity_poly.pdbx_strand_id
1 'polypeptide(L)'
;MDSILDVFVALSMHMNGSQQILQSGRLINQFYEIVENGEEIGSKVAIILTFCTKENDDVCFLQERYNAIGRVARIFARDVCIYSHPQAIYRHLKWLLEIYPDVGINEGLFEILFTRVKNRVNEFHKNELKCFAFLLRCPEGQKRFVAIDGIKEMYDILSDTKRKLSSYKYVVFTIMEGLFDKKALWRCSEFIDLPEILTELAKNDKEAQLFSLQALYNLADVPRIKHLMRTNCYEILKKIDCELKISEDRKAELIHKLDREIYHTNELRAIGRTHIDIDMEDRPAPFGSGRRLPLRHI
;
A
#
# COMPACT_ATOMS: atom_id res chain seq x y z
N MET A 1 34.61 -23.60 0.42
CA MET A 1 33.78 -22.59 -0.26
C MET A 1 32.91 -21.85 0.75
N ASP A 2 32.27 -22.57 1.67
CA ASP A 2 31.41 -21.99 2.70
C ASP A 2 32.11 -20.96 3.61
N SER A 3 33.35 -21.24 4.02
CA SER A 3 34.19 -20.33 4.82
C SER A 3 34.58 -19.02 4.10
N ILE A 4 34.64 -19.02 2.77
CA ILE A 4 34.95 -17.82 1.98
C ILE A 4 33.72 -16.90 1.92
N LEU A 5 32.52 -17.49 1.79
CA LEU A 5 31.28 -16.72 1.83
C LEU A 5 31.04 -16.08 3.20
N ASP A 6 31.47 -16.72 4.29
CA ASP A 6 31.40 -16.12 5.63
C ASP A 6 32.26 -14.85 5.72
N VAL A 7 33.42 -14.84 5.05
CA VAL A 7 34.25 -13.63 4.91
C VAL A 7 33.51 -12.56 4.09
N PHE A 8 32.89 -12.92 2.96
CA PHE A 8 32.11 -11.96 2.19
C PHE A 8 30.89 -11.42 2.93
N VAL A 9 30.22 -12.23 3.74
CA VAL A 9 29.14 -11.78 4.63
C VAL A 9 29.69 -10.74 5.62
N ALA A 10 30.77 -11.06 6.32
CA ALA A 10 31.40 -10.14 7.28
C ALA A 10 31.87 -8.84 6.60
N LEU A 11 32.48 -8.93 5.42
CA LEU A 11 32.88 -7.76 4.63
C LEU A 11 31.67 -6.94 4.17
N SER A 12 30.60 -7.56 3.70
CA SER A 12 29.40 -6.84 3.27
C SER A 12 28.73 -6.07 4.42
N MET A 13 28.89 -6.54 5.65
CA MET A 13 28.36 -5.90 6.87
C MET A 13 29.18 -4.70 7.36
N HIS A 14 30.46 -4.59 6.98
CA HIS A 14 31.41 -3.67 7.61
C HIS A 14 32.33 -2.95 6.59
N MET A 15 33.01 -1.89 7.02
CA MET A 15 34.16 -1.27 6.31
C MET A 15 33.95 -0.94 4.81
N ASN A 16 32.76 -0.48 4.42
CA ASN A 16 32.40 -0.20 3.02
C ASN A 16 32.56 -1.41 2.08
N GLY A 17 32.60 -2.65 2.61
CA GLY A 17 32.83 -3.85 1.82
C GLY A 17 31.70 -4.13 0.82
N SER A 18 30.46 -3.73 1.13
CA SER A 18 29.34 -3.79 0.18
C SER A 18 29.63 -3.00 -1.10
N GLN A 19 30.17 -1.78 -0.98
CA GLN A 19 30.53 -0.93 -2.12
C GLN A 19 31.67 -1.54 -2.96
N GLN A 20 32.68 -2.12 -2.31
CA GLN A 20 33.77 -2.80 -3.02
C GLN A 20 33.28 -4.05 -3.77
N ILE A 21 32.38 -4.82 -3.16
CA ILE A 21 31.74 -5.97 -3.79
C ILE A 21 30.94 -5.54 -5.03
N LEU A 22 30.17 -4.45 -4.94
CA LEU A 22 29.41 -3.89 -6.06
C LEU A 22 30.29 -3.50 -7.26
N GLN A 23 31.46 -2.91 -6.98
CA GLN A 23 32.43 -2.51 -7.99
C GLN A 23 33.14 -3.71 -8.65
N SER A 24 33.06 -4.91 -8.07
CA SER A 24 33.77 -6.10 -8.55
C SER A 24 33.22 -6.69 -9.86
N GLY A 25 32.11 -6.19 -10.41
CA GLY A 25 31.62 -6.52 -11.75
C GLY A 25 31.15 -7.97 -11.91
N ARG A 26 32.11 -8.89 -12.07
CA ARG A 26 31.86 -10.33 -12.25
C ARG A 26 31.24 -10.97 -11.01
N LEU A 27 31.60 -10.49 -9.82
CA LEU A 27 31.18 -11.09 -8.56
C LEU A 27 29.66 -10.97 -8.34
N ILE A 28 29.07 -9.82 -8.68
CA ILE A 28 27.62 -9.60 -8.55
C ILE A 28 26.82 -10.51 -9.49
N ASN A 29 27.28 -10.68 -10.74
CA ASN A 29 26.63 -11.60 -11.67
C ASN A 29 26.66 -13.04 -11.15
N GLN A 30 27.80 -13.50 -10.65
CA GLN A 30 27.93 -14.82 -10.03
C GLN A 30 27.01 -14.97 -8.82
N PHE A 31 26.88 -13.93 -7.99
CA PHE A 31 25.97 -13.96 -6.85
C PHE A 31 24.51 -14.14 -7.27
N TYR A 32 24.04 -13.40 -8.29
CA TYR A 32 22.70 -13.64 -8.79
C TYR A 32 22.53 -15.02 -9.41
N GLU A 33 23.51 -15.50 -10.19
CA GLU A 33 23.47 -16.83 -10.81
C GLU A 33 23.37 -17.95 -9.76
N ILE A 34 24.13 -17.87 -8.67
CA ILE A 34 24.08 -18.83 -7.56
C ILE A 34 22.66 -18.92 -6.96
N VAL A 35 22.01 -17.77 -6.76
CA VAL A 35 20.65 -17.72 -6.19
C VAL A 35 19.60 -18.15 -7.22
N GLU A 36 19.72 -17.73 -8.48
CA GLU A 36 18.86 -18.14 -9.61
C GLU A 36 18.88 -19.67 -9.79
N ASN A 37 20.07 -20.27 -9.72
CA ASN A 37 20.26 -21.71 -9.85
C ASN A 37 19.86 -22.49 -8.59
N GLY A 38 19.54 -21.81 -7.48
CA GLY A 38 19.08 -22.44 -6.24
C GLY A 38 20.16 -23.32 -5.61
N GLU A 39 21.41 -22.89 -5.71
CA GLU A 39 22.54 -23.60 -5.12
C GLU A 39 22.47 -23.55 -3.59
N GLU A 40 23.09 -24.53 -2.93
CA GLU A 40 23.07 -24.69 -1.45
C GLU A 40 23.53 -23.42 -0.71
N ILE A 41 24.52 -22.74 -1.27
CA ILE A 41 25.09 -21.49 -0.74
C ILE A 41 24.25 -20.23 -1.02
N GLY A 42 23.14 -20.35 -1.76
CA GLY A 42 22.31 -19.22 -2.20
C GLY A 42 21.74 -18.40 -1.04
N SER A 43 21.52 -19.01 0.12
CA SER A 43 21.06 -18.31 1.32
C SER A 43 22.08 -17.27 1.82
N LYS A 44 23.37 -17.62 1.88
CA LYS A 44 24.46 -16.70 2.26
C LYS A 44 24.67 -15.62 1.23
N VAL A 45 24.58 -15.97 -0.05
CA VAL A 45 24.69 -15.01 -1.14
C VAL A 45 23.56 -13.98 -1.11
N ALA A 46 22.33 -14.40 -0.82
CA ALA A 46 21.21 -13.48 -0.63
C ALA A 46 21.45 -12.49 0.54
N ILE A 47 22.16 -12.92 1.60
CA ILE A 47 22.55 -12.03 2.71
C ILE A 47 23.54 -10.97 2.21
N ILE A 48 24.55 -11.36 1.43
CA ILE A 48 25.52 -10.42 0.84
C ILE A 48 24.79 -9.40 -0.06
N LEU A 49 23.94 -9.87 -0.97
CA LEU A 49 23.15 -9.01 -1.85
C LEU A 49 22.27 -8.02 -1.09
N THR A 50 21.72 -8.44 0.05
CA THR A 50 20.94 -7.55 0.93
C THR A 50 21.76 -6.38 1.44
N PHE A 51 22.99 -6.63 1.89
CA PHE A 51 23.89 -5.58 2.36
C PHE A 51 24.40 -4.68 1.22
N CYS A 52 24.50 -5.22 0.00
CA CYS A 52 24.74 -4.46 -1.22
C CYS A 52 23.53 -3.64 -1.69
N THR A 53 22.41 -3.62 -0.98
CA THR A 53 21.21 -2.79 -1.27
C THR A 53 20.83 -1.88 -0.12
N LYS A 54 21.77 -1.55 0.77
CA LYS A 54 21.47 -0.78 1.97
C LYS A 54 21.26 0.71 1.67
N GLU A 55 21.94 1.24 0.66
CA GLU A 55 21.89 2.65 0.27
C GLU A 55 21.15 2.80 -1.07
N ASN A 56 20.49 3.94 -1.28
CA ASN A 56 19.73 4.20 -2.51
C ASN A 56 20.64 4.21 -3.74
N ASP A 57 21.85 4.77 -3.62
CA ASP A 57 22.82 4.81 -4.72
C ASP A 57 23.27 3.40 -5.13
N ASP A 58 23.41 2.49 -4.17
CA ASP A 58 23.73 1.08 -4.42
C ASP A 58 22.57 0.37 -5.18
N VAL A 59 21.33 0.67 -4.80
CA VAL A 59 20.12 0.16 -5.48
C VAL A 59 20.08 0.63 -6.93
N CYS A 60 20.30 1.93 -7.18
CA CYS A 60 20.38 2.49 -8.52
C CYS A 60 21.46 1.81 -9.35
N PHE A 61 22.67 1.68 -8.79
CA PHE A 61 23.80 1.03 -9.44
C PHE A 61 23.50 -0.43 -9.80
N LEU A 62 22.90 -1.17 -8.87
CA LEU A 62 22.52 -2.56 -9.08
C LEU A 62 21.48 -2.72 -10.17
N GLN A 63 20.46 -1.86 -10.16
CA GLN A 63 19.41 -1.91 -11.16
C GLN A 63 19.95 -1.55 -12.55
N GLU A 64 20.70 -0.46 -12.68
CA GLU A 64 21.21 0.04 -13.97
C GLU A 64 22.24 -0.91 -14.61
N ARG A 65 23.13 -1.51 -13.81
CA ARG A 65 24.23 -2.32 -14.35
C ARG A 65 23.94 -3.82 -14.43
N TYR A 66 23.06 -4.33 -13.58
CA TYR A 66 22.86 -5.78 -13.45
C TYR A 66 21.41 -6.23 -13.68
N ASN A 67 20.49 -5.29 -13.94
CA ASN A 67 19.05 -5.56 -13.96
C ASN A 67 18.61 -6.38 -12.74
N ALA A 68 18.93 -5.87 -11.55
CA ALA A 68 18.71 -6.56 -10.28
C ALA A 68 17.27 -7.05 -10.10
N ILE A 69 16.27 -6.22 -10.42
CA ILE A 69 14.86 -6.61 -10.31
C ILE A 69 14.52 -7.76 -11.26
N GLY A 70 14.94 -7.72 -12.52
CA GLY A 70 14.69 -8.82 -13.46
C GLY A 70 15.36 -10.13 -13.03
N ARG A 71 16.55 -10.05 -12.43
CA ARG A 71 17.24 -11.22 -11.83
C ARG A 71 16.42 -11.80 -10.67
N VAL A 72 15.96 -10.95 -9.76
CA VAL A 72 15.12 -11.39 -8.65
C VAL A 72 13.77 -11.93 -9.13
N ALA A 73 13.15 -11.33 -10.13
CA ALA A 73 11.91 -11.83 -10.71
C ALA A 73 12.06 -13.26 -11.24
N ARG A 74 13.19 -13.59 -11.91
CA ARG A 74 13.47 -14.97 -12.33
C ARG A 74 13.63 -15.95 -11.18
N ILE A 75 14.29 -15.54 -10.08
CA ILE A 75 14.40 -16.37 -8.86
C ILE A 75 13.01 -16.75 -8.35
N PHE A 76 12.09 -15.78 -8.28
CA PHE A 76 10.73 -15.99 -7.77
C PHE A 76 9.82 -16.70 -8.78
N ALA A 77 10.05 -16.53 -10.08
CA ALA A 77 9.28 -17.17 -11.13
C ALA A 77 9.60 -18.66 -11.29
N ARG A 78 10.79 -19.11 -10.87
CA ARG A 78 11.23 -20.51 -11.02
C ARG A 78 10.27 -21.51 -10.36
N ASP A 79 9.81 -21.19 -9.16
CA ASP A 79 8.80 -21.97 -8.45
C ASP A 79 7.94 -21.05 -7.59
N VAL A 80 6.84 -20.59 -8.18
CA VAL A 80 5.87 -19.72 -7.49
C VAL A 80 5.23 -20.42 -6.29
N CYS A 81 5.20 -21.76 -6.29
CA CYS A 81 4.59 -22.58 -5.24
C CYS A 81 5.58 -23.04 -4.17
N ILE A 82 6.87 -22.66 -4.27
CA ILE A 82 7.85 -23.03 -3.26
C ILE A 82 7.40 -22.55 -1.87
N TYR A 83 7.65 -23.37 -0.85
CA TYR A 83 7.23 -23.11 0.52
C TYR A 83 7.64 -21.71 1.00
N SER A 84 8.90 -21.33 0.79
CA SER A 84 9.43 -19.99 1.08
C SER A 84 10.80 -19.79 0.43
N HIS A 85 11.11 -18.57 -0.01
CA HIS A 85 12.50 -18.21 -0.34
C HIS A 85 13.28 -17.78 0.93
N PRO A 86 14.62 -17.67 0.87
CA PRO A 86 15.40 -17.14 1.99
C PRO A 86 14.97 -15.72 2.36
N GLN A 87 14.81 -15.41 3.66
CA GLN A 87 14.36 -14.09 4.11
C GLN A 87 15.20 -12.92 3.55
N ALA A 88 16.50 -13.15 3.38
CA ALA A 88 17.41 -12.15 2.83
C ALA A 88 17.04 -11.72 1.40
N ILE A 89 16.58 -12.64 0.53
CA ILE A 89 16.22 -12.25 -0.84
C ILE A 89 15.00 -11.33 -0.88
N TYR A 90 14.03 -11.50 0.04
CA TYR A 90 12.92 -10.56 0.19
C TYR A 90 13.38 -9.21 0.71
N ARG A 91 14.36 -9.17 1.62
CA ARG A 91 14.91 -7.90 2.11
C ARG A 91 15.61 -7.14 0.99
N HIS A 92 16.41 -7.84 0.18
CA HIS A 92 17.01 -7.31 -1.02
C HIS A 92 15.96 -6.79 -2.01
N LEU A 93 14.95 -7.61 -2.35
CA LEU A 93 13.85 -7.21 -3.23
C LEU A 93 13.11 -5.97 -2.71
N LYS A 94 12.85 -5.92 -1.39
CA LYS A 94 12.15 -4.81 -0.75
C LYS A 94 12.88 -3.48 -0.98
N TRP A 95 14.21 -3.44 -0.91
CA TRP A 95 14.98 -2.23 -1.17
C TRP A 95 14.93 -1.83 -2.65
N LEU A 96 15.01 -2.80 -3.56
CA LEU A 96 14.87 -2.54 -4.99
C LEU A 96 13.49 -1.95 -5.33
N LEU A 97 12.41 -2.53 -4.81
CA LEU A 97 11.03 -2.09 -5.08
C LEU A 97 10.66 -0.79 -4.37
N GLU A 98 11.40 -0.40 -3.33
CA GLU A 98 11.21 0.90 -2.70
C GLU A 98 11.61 2.06 -3.64
N ILE A 99 12.53 1.80 -4.58
CA ILE A 99 13.01 2.78 -5.56
C ILE A 99 12.40 2.56 -6.96
N TYR A 100 12.30 1.30 -7.42
CA TYR A 100 11.85 0.94 -8.77
C TYR A 100 10.63 0.00 -8.78
N PRO A 101 9.48 0.41 -8.19
CA PRO A 101 8.28 -0.43 -8.16
C PRO A 101 7.71 -0.71 -9.56
N ASP A 102 7.82 0.26 -10.48
CA ASP A 102 7.36 0.16 -11.87
C ASP A 102 8.13 -0.89 -12.67
N VAL A 103 9.46 -0.96 -12.49
CA VAL A 103 10.28 -2.04 -13.07
C VAL A 103 9.82 -3.39 -12.52
N GLY A 104 9.52 -3.47 -11.22
CA GLY A 104 8.99 -4.70 -10.62
C GLY A 104 7.67 -5.15 -11.24
N ILE A 105 6.77 -4.22 -11.55
CA ILE A 105 5.53 -4.51 -12.28
C ILE A 105 5.82 -5.05 -13.68
N ASN A 106 6.75 -4.44 -14.41
CA ASN A 106 7.10 -4.84 -15.78
C ASN A 106 7.74 -6.23 -15.83
N GLU A 107 8.50 -6.60 -14.81
CA GLU A 107 9.13 -7.92 -14.66
C GLU A 107 8.15 -9.00 -14.14
N GLY A 108 6.87 -8.68 -13.95
CA GLY A 108 5.82 -9.64 -13.58
C GLY A 108 5.77 -10.01 -12.09
N LEU A 109 6.46 -9.26 -11.21
CA LEU A 109 6.46 -9.54 -9.78
C LEU A 109 5.07 -9.39 -9.14
N PHE A 110 4.17 -8.60 -9.73
CA PHE A 110 2.81 -8.43 -9.23
C PHE A 110 2.08 -9.78 -9.20
N GLU A 111 2.03 -10.47 -10.33
CA GLU A 111 1.32 -11.75 -10.46
C GLU A 111 1.98 -12.84 -9.62
N ILE A 112 3.32 -12.86 -9.58
CA ILE A 112 4.09 -13.84 -8.80
C ILE A 112 3.80 -13.68 -7.30
N LEU A 113 3.98 -12.47 -6.76
CA LEU A 113 3.76 -12.21 -5.33
C LEU A 113 2.28 -12.33 -4.96
N PHE A 114 1.37 -11.86 -5.82
CA PHE A 114 -0.07 -11.99 -5.56
C PHE A 114 -0.49 -13.46 -5.50
N THR A 115 -0.02 -14.31 -6.41
CA THR A 115 -0.32 -15.74 -6.38
C THR A 115 0.11 -16.37 -5.06
N ARG A 116 1.29 -16.00 -4.55
CA ARG A 116 1.81 -16.47 -3.26
C ARG A 116 0.97 -15.99 -2.08
N VAL A 117 0.58 -14.71 -2.07
CA VAL A 117 -0.30 -14.12 -1.05
C VAL A 117 -1.67 -14.80 -1.06
N LYS A 118 -2.28 -14.97 -2.23
CA LYS A 118 -3.57 -15.62 -2.42
C LYS A 118 -3.57 -17.07 -1.93
N ASN A 119 -2.50 -17.81 -2.24
CA ASN A 119 -2.32 -19.17 -1.78
C ASN A 119 -1.94 -19.26 -0.29
N ARG A 120 -1.69 -18.11 0.36
CA ARG A 120 -1.28 -18.01 1.77
C ARG A 120 -0.12 -18.94 2.09
N VAL A 121 0.91 -18.92 1.22
CA VAL A 121 2.15 -19.69 1.41
C VAL A 121 2.80 -19.34 2.75
N ASN A 122 3.70 -20.19 3.24
CA ASN A 122 4.22 -20.04 4.60
C ASN A 122 4.84 -18.65 4.83
N GLU A 123 4.44 -18.02 5.93
CA GLU A 123 4.89 -16.67 6.33
C GLU A 123 4.70 -15.57 5.28
N PHE A 124 3.75 -15.73 4.34
CA PHE A 124 3.46 -14.73 3.30
C PHE A 124 3.23 -13.32 3.88
N HIS A 125 2.68 -13.25 5.09
CA HIS A 125 2.39 -12.00 5.78
C HIS A 125 3.61 -11.26 6.28
N LYS A 126 4.78 -11.90 6.37
CA LYS A 126 6.03 -11.28 6.83
C LYS A 126 6.86 -10.70 5.69
N ASN A 127 6.93 -11.40 4.56
CA ASN A 127 7.88 -11.07 3.49
C ASN A 127 7.19 -10.74 2.16
N GLU A 128 6.31 -11.61 1.68
CA GLU A 128 5.59 -11.45 0.41
C GLU A 128 4.71 -10.20 0.41
N LEU A 129 3.84 -10.05 1.42
CA LEU A 129 2.95 -8.89 1.51
C LEU A 129 3.71 -7.58 1.60
N LYS A 130 4.88 -7.58 2.26
CA LYS A 130 5.73 -6.40 2.31
C LYS A 130 6.19 -5.99 0.91
N CYS A 131 6.75 -6.92 0.14
CA CYS A 131 7.22 -6.63 -1.23
C CYS A 131 6.05 -6.28 -2.16
N PHE A 132 4.93 -6.98 -2.01
CA PHE A 132 3.71 -6.74 -2.78
C PHE A 132 3.17 -5.32 -2.55
N ALA A 133 3.16 -4.84 -1.30
CA ALA A 133 2.74 -3.47 -0.99
C ALA A 133 3.61 -2.41 -1.67
N PHE A 134 4.93 -2.62 -1.80
CA PHE A 134 5.80 -1.65 -2.51
C PHE A 134 5.44 -1.52 -3.99
N LEU A 135 4.95 -2.58 -4.64
CA LEU A 135 4.49 -2.51 -6.03
C LEU A 135 3.29 -1.57 -6.20
N LEU A 136 2.52 -1.32 -5.12
CA LEU A 136 1.37 -0.40 -5.12
C LEU A 136 1.78 1.07 -5.06
N ARG A 137 3.08 1.39 -5.01
CA ARG A 137 3.57 2.78 -5.07
C ARG A 137 3.63 3.37 -6.48
N CYS A 138 3.41 2.54 -7.50
CA CYS A 138 3.35 3.00 -8.88
C CYS A 138 1.92 2.90 -9.46
N PRO A 139 1.52 3.79 -10.39
CA PRO A 139 0.18 3.80 -10.97
C PRO A 139 -0.26 2.48 -11.62
N GLU A 140 0.67 1.70 -12.16
CA GLU A 140 0.32 0.44 -12.82
C GLU A 140 0.03 -0.68 -11.82
N GLY A 141 0.84 -0.82 -10.76
CA GLY A 141 0.55 -1.78 -9.67
C GLY A 141 -0.76 -1.48 -8.98
N GLN A 142 -1.03 -0.20 -8.79
CA GLN A 142 -2.29 0.37 -8.34
C GLN A 142 -3.51 -0.05 -9.18
N LYS A 143 -3.45 0.09 -10.51
CA LYS A 143 -4.51 -0.39 -11.40
C LYS A 143 -4.71 -1.90 -11.30
N ARG A 144 -3.60 -2.68 -11.29
CA ARG A 144 -3.67 -4.14 -11.19
C ARG A 144 -4.30 -4.58 -9.87
N PHE A 145 -3.97 -3.92 -8.76
CA PHE A 145 -4.57 -4.17 -7.45
C PHE A 145 -6.08 -3.94 -7.43
N VAL A 146 -6.58 -2.90 -8.09
CA VAL A 146 -8.02 -2.69 -8.25
C VAL A 146 -8.65 -3.78 -9.12
N ALA A 147 -7.98 -4.19 -10.20
CA ALA A 147 -8.49 -5.21 -11.14
C ALA A 147 -8.71 -6.58 -10.49
N ILE A 148 -7.90 -6.93 -9.48
CA ILE A 148 -8.01 -8.21 -8.75
C ILE A 148 -8.87 -8.11 -7.48
N ASP A 149 -9.54 -6.98 -7.23
CA ASP A 149 -10.24 -6.69 -5.97
C ASP A 149 -9.33 -6.86 -4.73
N GLY A 150 -8.12 -6.30 -4.80
CA GLY A 150 -7.09 -6.49 -3.78
C GLY A 150 -7.49 -6.00 -2.38
N ILE A 151 -8.39 -5.00 -2.27
CA ILE A 151 -8.96 -4.58 -0.99
C ILE A 151 -9.73 -5.73 -0.34
N LYS A 152 -10.56 -6.43 -1.10
CA LYS A 152 -11.31 -7.59 -0.60
C LYS A 152 -10.34 -8.71 -0.17
N GLU A 153 -9.31 -8.99 -0.96
CA GLU A 153 -8.31 -10.02 -0.61
C GLU A 153 -7.61 -9.70 0.72
N MET A 154 -7.24 -8.43 0.97
CA MET A 154 -6.66 -8.02 2.25
C MET A 154 -7.69 -8.08 3.39
N TYR A 155 -8.93 -7.67 3.13
CA TYR A 155 -10.02 -7.76 4.10
C TYR A 155 -10.28 -9.22 4.52
N ASP A 156 -10.37 -10.14 3.56
CA ASP A 156 -10.59 -11.57 3.78
C ASP A 156 -9.47 -12.21 4.61
N ILE A 157 -8.26 -11.64 4.61
CA ILE A 157 -7.15 -12.03 5.50
C ILE A 157 -7.37 -11.46 6.91
N LEU A 158 -7.75 -10.19 7.04
CA LEU A 158 -8.02 -9.55 8.33
C LEU A 158 -9.20 -10.17 9.08
N SER A 159 -10.26 -10.54 8.36
CA SER A 159 -11.49 -11.11 8.92
C SER A 159 -11.42 -12.62 9.16
N ASP A 160 -10.31 -13.29 8.80
CA ASP A 160 -10.18 -14.74 8.97
C ASP A 160 -9.98 -15.12 10.45
N THR A 161 -11.04 -15.66 11.05
CA THR A 161 -11.03 -16.12 12.44
C THR A 161 -10.37 -17.48 12.64
N LYS A 162 -10.18 -18.27 11.56
CA LYS A 162 -9.62 -19.63 11.58
C LYS A 162 -8.11 -19.63 11.39
N ARG A 163 -7.58 -18.79 10.49
CA ARG A 163 -6.16 -18.73 10.12
C ARG A 163 -5.54 -17.41 10.58
N LYS A 164 -5.49 -17.20 11.90
CA LYS A 164 -4.93 -15.99 12.48
C LYS A 164 -3.42 -15.89 12.20
N LEU A 165 -2.98 -14.70 11.80
CA LEU A 165 -1.58 -14.40 11.53
C LEU A 165 -0.85 -13.99 12.82
N SER A 166 0.48 -14.15 12.82
CA SER A 166 1.33 -13.68 13.93
C SER A 166 1.46 -12.15 13.98
N SER A 167 1.20 -11.47 12.86
CA SER A 167 1.16 -10.01 12.74
C SER A 167 0.35 -9.64 11.51
N TYR A 168 -0.40 -8.53 11.59
CA TYR A 168 -1.16 -7.98 10.47
C TYR A 168 -0.50 -6.74 9.86
N LYS A 169 0.69 -6.36 10.32
CA LYS A 169 1.43 -5.16 9.88
C LYS A 169 1.42 -4.96 8.37
N TYR A 170 1.88 -5.97 7.61
CA TYR A 170 2.00 -5.83 6.16
C TYR A 170 0.69 -6.05 5.41
N VAL A 171 -0.33 -6.66 6.05
CA VAL A 171 -1.70 -6.67 5.52
C VAL A 171 -2.25 -5.25 5.53
N VAL A 172 -2.16 -4.57 6.68
CA VAL A 172 -2.61 -3.18 6.83
C VAL A 172 -1.77 -2.23 5.98
N PHE A 173 -0.45 -2.44 5.90
CA PHE A 173 0.42 -1.68 5.01
C PHE A 173 -0.02 -1.81 3.54
N THR A 174 -0.40 -3.01 3.09
CA THR A 174 -0.90 -3.25 1.74
C THR A 174 -2.22 -2.51 1.50
N ILE A 175 -3.15 -2.55 2.46
CA ILE A 175 -4.39 -1.75 2.39
C ILE A 175 -4.04 -0.27 2.25
N MET A 176 -3.20 0.26 3.15
CA MET A 176 -2.81 1.66 3.17
C MET A 176 -2.25 2.14 1.82
N GLU A 177 -1.30 1.39 1.23
CA GLU A 177 -0.72 1.70 -0.08
C GLU A 177 -1.76 1.52 -1.22
N GLY A 178 -2.75 0.65 -1.04
CA GLY A 178 -3.86 0.44 -1.98
C GLY A 178 -4.97 1.50 -1.95
N LEU A 179 -5.04 2.36 -0.92
CA LEU A 179 -6.07 3.42 -0.77
C LEU A 179 -5.76 4.70 -1.55
N PHE A 180 -5.27 4.59 -2.78
CA PHE A 180 -4.88 5.72 -3.64
C PHE A 180 -6.01 6.15 -4.60
N ASP A 181 -6.77 5.20 -5.17
CA ASP A 181 -7.89 5.48 -6.09
C ASP A 181 -9.19 5.61 -5.29
N LYS A 182 -10.05 6.53 -5.74
CA LYS A 182 -11.45 6.59 -5.33
C LYS A 182 -12.11 5.22 -5.44
N LYS A 183 -11.86 4.43 -6.48
CA LYS A 183 -12.44 3.08 -6.61
C LYS A 183 -12.07 2.17 -5.44
N ALA A 184 -10.80 2.14 -5.04
CA ALA A 184 -10.34 1.34 -3.91
C ALA A 184 -10.93 1.86 -2.58
N LEU A 185 -10.95 3.18 -2.39
CA LEU A 185 -11.57 3.82 -1.22
C LEU A 185 -13.07 3.50 -1.11
N TRP A 186 -13.82 3.60 -2.22
CA TRP A 186 -15.24 3.27 -2.25
C TRP A 186 -15.48 1.78 -2.06
N ARG A 187 -14.59 0.91 -2.55
CA ARG A 187 -14.64 -0.53 -2.31
C ARG A 187 -14.62 -0.85 -0.82
N CYS A 188 -13.88 -0.08 -0.01
CA CYS A 188 -13.88 -0.25 1.45
C CYS A 188 -15.24 0.00 2.12
N SER A 189 -16.17 0.72 1.47
CA SER A 189 -17.48 1.00 2.05
C SER A 189 -18.42 -0.21 2.15
N GLU A 190 -18.07 -1.32 1.49
CA GLU A 190 -18.76 -2.60 1.60
C GLU A 190 -18.33 -3.42 2.83
N PHE A 191 -17.18 -3.07 3.44
CA PHE A 191 -16.63 -3.74 4.62
C PHE A 191 -16.87 -2.88 5.86
N ILE A 192 -18.09 -2.97 6.40
CA ILE A 192 -18.59 -2.04 7.45
C ILE A 192 -17.78 -2.12 8.75
N ASP A 193 -17.23 -3.29 9.06
CA ASP A 193 -16.42 -3.59 10.24
C ASP A 193 -14.92 -3.26 10.06
N LEU A 194 -14.46 -2.99 8.83
CA LEU A 194 -13.06 -2.68 8.55
C LEU A 194 -12.50 -1.54 9.44
N PRO A 195 -13.20 -0.42 9.67
CA PRO A 195 -12.68 0.64 10.54
C PRO A 195 -12.50 0.18 12.00
N GLU A 196 -13.39 -0.69 12.50
CA GLU A 196 -13.29 -1.24 13.85
C GLU A 196 -12.10 -2.21 13.96
N ILE A 197 -11.92 -3.09 12.96
CA ILE A 197 -10.75 -3.99 12.88
C ILE A 197 -9.46 -3.18 12.89
N LEU A 198 -9.35 -2.15 12.05
CA LEU A 198 -8.17 -1.29 12.00
C LEU A 198 -7.95 -0.50 13.30
N THR A 199 -9.02 -0.08 13.98
CA THR A 199 -8.93 0.61 15.29
C THR A 199 -8.39 -0.33 16.37
N GLU A 200 -8.87 -1.57 16.42
CA GLU A 200 -8.35 -2.56 17.35
C GLU A 200 -6.90 -2.95 17.03
N LEU A 201 -6.51 -3.03 15.76
CA LEU A 201 -5.11 -3.20 15.39
C LEU A 201 -4.26 -2.00 15.81
N ALA A 202 -4.74 -0.77 15.63
CA ALA A 202 -4.03 0.43 16.05
C ALA A 202 -3.78 0.49 17.57
N LYS A 203 -4.72 -0.05 18.34
CA LYS A 203 -4.66 -0.10 19.80
C LYS A 203 -3.76 -1.23 20.31
N ASN A 204 -3.84 -2.41 19.72
CA ASN A 204 -3.28 -3.64 20.29
C ASN A 204 -1.99 -4.12 19.60
N ASP A 205 -1.74 -3.74 18.34
CA ASP A 205 -0.56 -4.15 17.56
C ASP A 205 0.33 -2.93 17.27
N LYS A 206 1.40 -2.81 18.07
CA LYS A 206 2.40 -1.74 17.98
C LYS A 206 3.07 -1.67 16.60
N GLU A 207 3.27 -2.81 15.95
CA GLU A 207 3.91 -2.83 14.64
C GLU A 207 2.98 -2.37 13.52
N ALA A 208 1.67 -2.59 13.67
CA ALA A 208 0.65 -2.15 12.73
C ALA A 208 0.13 -0.73 13.02
N GLN A 209 0.36 -0.18 14.22
CA GLN A 209 -0.26 1.05 14.71
C GLN A 209 -0.24 2.21 13.72
N LEU A 210 0.95 2.58 13.22
CA LEU A 210 1.09 3.71 12.29
C LEU A 210 0.31 3.46 10.99
N PHE A 211 0.41 2.26 10.43
CA PHE A 211 -0.26 1.91 9.18
C PHE A 211 -1.78 1.85 9.36
N SER A 212 -2.27 1.36 10.50
CA SER A 212 -3.68 1.36 10.85
C SER A 212 -4.23 2.79 10.95
N LEU A 213 -3.54 3.68 11.67
CA LEU A 213 -3.94 5.08 11.80
C LEU A 213 -3.92 5.81 10.45
N GLN A 214 -2.93 5.53 9.59
CA GLN A 214 -2.87 6.09 8.25
C GLN A 214 -3.98 5.56 7.34
N ALA A 215 -4.28 4.26 7.38
CA ALA A 215 -5.38 3.67 6.63
C ALA A 215 -6.72 4.27 7.06
N LEU A 216 -6.96 4.37 8.37
CA LEU A 216 -8.14 5.04 8.94
C LEU A 216 -8.25 6.50 8.50
N TYR A 217 -7.13 7.23 8.46
CA TYR A 217 -7.10 8.61 7.96
C TYR A 217 -7.56 8.72 6.51
N ASN A 218 -7.12 7.81 5.64
CA ASN A 218 -7.53 7.78 4.23
C ASN A 218 -9.01 7.36 4.09
N LEU A 219 -9.45 6.36 4.86
CA LEU A 219 -10.85 5.91 4.88
C LEU A 219 -11.83 7.00 5.31
N ALA A 220 -11.40 7.93 6.15
CA ALA A 220 -12.21 9.09 6.57
C ALA A 220 -12.55 10.07 5.42
N ASP A 221 -11.97 9.91 4.22
CA ASP A 221 -12.39 10.64 3.02
C ASP A 221 -13.73 10.14 2.46
N VAL A 222 -14.16 8.92 2.83
CA VAL A 222 -15.46 8.37 2.43
C VAL A 222 -16.51 8.77 3.48
N PRO A 223 -17.54 9.59 3.15
CA PRO A 223 -18.48 10.14 4.13
C PRO A 223 -19.16 9.09 5.02
N ARG A 224 -19.58 7.96 4.43
CA ARG A 224 -20.22 6.87 5.16
C ARG A 224 -19.27 6.21 6.16
N ILE A 225 -18.02 5.97 5.75
CA ILE A 225 -17.01 5.36 6.63
C ILE A 225 -16.62 6.32 7.74
N LYS A 226 -16.44 7.61 7.42
CA LYS A 226 -16.22 8.65 8.42
C LYS A 226 -17.32 8.71 9.48
N HIS A 227 -18.59 8.62 9.06
CA HIS A 227 -19.71 8.56 10.00
C HIS A 227 -19.63 7.32 10.90
N LEU A 228 -19.36 6.13 10.34
CA LEU A 228 -19.17 4.90 11.12
C LEU A 228 -18.04 5.03 12.14
N MET A 229 -16.90 5.59 11.73
CA MET A 229 -15.75 5.82 12.62
C MET A 229 -16.07 6.78 13.76
N ARG A 230 -16.85 7.85 13.50
CA ARG A 230 -17.30 8.77 14.55
C ARG A 230 -18.17 8.08 15.58
N THR A 231 -19.06 7.20 15.14
CA THR A 231 -20.00 6.49 16.02
C THR A 231 -19.33 5.38 16.82
N ASN A 232 -18.47 4.57 16.17
CA ASN A 232 -18.01 3.29 16.73
C ASN A 232 -16.56 3.34 17.22
N CYS A 233 -15.69 4.16 16.62
CA CYS A 233 -14.25 4.11 16.85
C CYS A 233 -13.70 5.32 17.62
N TYR A 234 -14.38 6.47 17.57
CA TYR A 234 -13.84 7.76 17.98
C TYR A 234 -13.30 7.81 19.42
N GLU A 235 -14.07 7.32 20.39
CA GLU A 235 -13.66 7.29 21.79
C GLU A 235 -12.50 6.34 22.06
N ILE A 236 -12.39 5.25 21.28
CA ILE A 236 -11.26 4.33 21.35
C ILE A 236 -10.02 5.01 20.79
N LEU A 237 -10.14 5.62 19.60
CA LEU A 237 -9.05 6.31 18.91
C LEU A 237 -8.42 7.40 19.78
N LYS A 238 -9.21 8.19 20.51
CA LYS A 238 -8.68 9.20 21.46
C LYS A 238 -7.82 8.62 22.56
N LYS A 239 -8.09 7.39 22.98
CA LYS A 239 -7.45 6.72 24.12
C LYS A 239 -6.30 5.81 23.71
N ILE A 240 -6.05 5.63 22.40
CA ILE A 240 -4.89 4.85 21.93
C ILE A 240 -3.61 5.53 22.41
N ASP A 241 -2.77 4.76 23.09
CA ASP A 241 -1.42 5.16 23.47
C ASP A 241 -0.47 4.88 22.30
N CYS A 242 0.18 5.92 21.79
CA CYS A 242 1.09 5.81 20.65
C CYS A 242 2.53 5.77 21.12
N GLU A 243 3.26 4.72 20.75
CA GLU A 243 4.67 4.59 21.15
C GLU A 243 5.58 5.59 20.45
N LEU A 244 5.27 5.87 19.18
CA LEU A 244 6.06 6.74 18.33
C LEU A 244 5.36 8.08 18.16
N LYS A 245 6.15 9.16 18.19
CA LYS A 245 5.66 10.51 17.92
C LYS A 245 4.89 10.61 16.60
N ILE A 246 5.39 9.97 15.55
CA ILE A 246 4.72 9.96 14.24
C ILE A 246 3.33 9.31 14.27
N SER A 247 3.13 8.29 15.11
CA SER A 247 1.82 7.68 15.31
C SER A 247 0.89 8.63 16.06
N GLU A 248 1.40 9.32 17.08
CA GLU A 248 0.63 10.32 17.84
C GLU A 248 0.20 11.50 16.95
N ASP A 249 1.12 12.03 16.13
CA ASP A 249 0.83 13.09 15.16
C ASP A 249 -0.26 12.64 14.17
N ARG A 250 -0.13 11.40 13.63
CA ARG A 250 -1.15 10.82 12.73
C ARG A 250 -2.50 10.60 13.41
N LYS A 251 -2.51 10.17 14.68
CA LYS A 251 -3.73 10.03 15.49
C LYS A 251 -4.43 11.38 15.66
N ALA A 252 -3.68 12.42 16.01
CA ALA A 252 -4.22 13.78 16.17
C ALA A 252 -4.82 14.30 14.86
N GLU A 253 -4.14 14.11 13.73
CA GLU A 253 -4.65 14.47 12.41
C GLU A 253 -5.94 13.71 12.05
N LEU A 254 -6.01 12.42 12.37
CA LEU A 254 -7.21 11.61 12.17
C LEU A 254 -8.38 12.13 13.02
N ILE A 255 -8.18 12.36 14.32
CA ILE A 255 -9.23 12.89 15.21
C ILE A 255 -9.73 14.24 14.69
N HIS A 256 -8.82 15.15 14.33
CA HIS A 256 -9.19 16.43 13.74
C HIS A 256 -9.99 16.24 12.44
N LYS A 257 -9.60 15.30 11.57
CA LYS A 257 -10.34 14.99 10.34
C LYS A 257 -11.73 14.44 10.61
N LEU A 258 -11.92 13.65 11.66
CA LEU A 258 -13.22 13.13 12.08
C LEU A 258 -14.11 14.23 12.66
N ASP A 259 -13.54 15.16 13.42
CA ASP A 259 -14.24 16.28 14.05
C ASP A 259 -14.78 17.28 13.02
N ARG A 260 -14.02 17.55 11.96
CA ARG A 260 -14.49 18.43 10.89
C ARG A 260 -15.79 17.90 10.30
N GLU A 261 -16.78 18.77 10.17
CA GLU A 261 -18.06 18.38 9.56
C GLU A 261 -17.86 17.85 8.15
N ILE A 262 -18.63 16.82 7.80
CA ILE A 262 -18.88 16.51 6.40
C ILE A 262 -19.84 17.61 5.97
N TYR A 263 -19.34 18.66 5.32
CA TYR A 263 -20.23 19.62 4.68
C TYR A 263 -21.08 18.83 3.68
N HIS A 264 -22.31 18.53 4.07
CA HIS A 264 -23.29 18.05 3.15
C HIS A 264 -23.54 19.21 2.19
N THR A 265 -23.16 19.03 0.93
CA THR A 265 -23.65 19.84 -0.20
C THR A 265 -25.18 19.82 -0.34
N ASN A 266 -25.90 19.11 0.55
CA ASN A 266 -27.35 19.18 0.68
C ASN A 266 -27.82 20.51 1.29
N GLU A 267 -27.07 21.15 2.20
CA GLU A 267 -27.46 22.46 2.73
C GLU A 267 -27.14 23.61 1.76
N LEU A 268 -26.11 23.46 0.93
CA LEU A 268 -25.83 24.40 -0.18
C LEU A 268 -26.88 24.32 -1.31
N ARG A 269 -27.71 23.26 -1.37
CA ARG A 269 -28.88 23.20 -2.28
C ARG A 269 -30.16 23.75 -1.66
N ALA A 270 -30.22 23.93 -0.35
CA ALA A 270 -31.40 24.43 0.35
C ALA A 270 -31.40 25.96 0.53
N ILE A 271 -30.22 26.61 0.56
CA ILE A 271 -30.09 28.06 0.78
C ILE A 271 -30.02 28.85 -0.55
N GLY A 272 -30.67 28.34 -1.61
CA GLY A 272 -30.64 28.95 -2.94
C GLY A 272 -31.96 28.91 -3.71
N ARG A 273 -33.08 28.67 -3.03
CA ARG A 273 -34.42 28.88 -3.59
C ARG A 273 -35.27 29.67 -2.60
N THR A 274 -34.86 30.91 -2.33
CA THR A 274 -35.90 31.93 -2.20
C THR A 274 -36.63 31.96 -3.54
N HIS A 275 -37.95 31.77 -3.47
CA HIS A 275 -38.82 32.03 -4.60
C HIS A 275 -38.54 33.47 -5.03
N ILE A 276 -37.83 33.65 -6.15
CA ILE A 276 -37.86 34.95 -6.82
C ILE A 276 -39.23 34.93 -7.48
N ASP A 277 -40.18 35.64 -6.87
CA ASP A 277 -41.41 36.01 -7.54
C ASP A 277 -40.99 36.94 -8.69
N ILE A 278 -40.81 36.35 -9.86
CA ILE A 278 -40.70 37.10 -11.10
C ILE A 278 -42.11 37.61 -11.35
N ASP A 279 -42.32 38.91 -11.15
CA ASP A 279 -43.55 39.56 -11.58
C ASP A 279 -43.71 39.34 -13.08
N MET A 280 -44.80 38.69 -13.44
CA MET A 280 -45.13 38.33 -14.81
C MET A 280 -46.31 39.20 -15.23
N GLU A 281 -46.07 40.16 -16.11
CA GLU A 281 -47.16 40.88 -16.76
C GLU A 281 -47.80 40.02 -17.85
N ASP A 282 -49.10 39.80 -17.75
CA ASP A 282 -49.91 39.25 -18.84
C ASP A 282 -50.16 40.36 -19.88
N ARG A 283 -49.44 40.30 -21.01
CA ARG A 283 -49.83 41.07 -22.20
C ARG A 283 -50.78 40.25 -23.07
N PRO A 284 -51.98 40.77 -23.41
CA PRO A 284 -52.87 40.10 -24.34
C PRO A 284 -52.29 40.20 -25.77
N ALA A 285 -51.94 39.06 -26.37
CA ALA A 285 -51.63 38.96 -27.79
C ALA A 285 -52.91 38.59 -28.57
N PRO A 286 -53.28 39.35 -29.62
CA PRO A 286 -54.26 38.89 -30.58
C PRO A 286 -53.58 37.85 -31.47
N PHE A 287 -54.21 36.67 -31.56
CA PHE A 287 -53.78 35.42 -32.23
C PHE A 287 -52.92 34.50 -31.32
N GLY A 288 -53.61 33.83 -30.38
CA GLY A 288 -53.09 33.00 -29.28
C GLY A 288 -52.33 31.74 -29.71
N SER A 289 -51.50 31.10 -28.88
CA SER A 289 -51.40 31.05 -27.42
C SER A 289 -50.26 31.91 -26.82
N GLY A 290 -50.54 32.62 -25.72
CA GLY A 290 -49.56 33.46 -25.02
C GLY A 290 -48.32 32.70 -24.55
N ARG A 291 -47.13 33.21 -24.90
CA ARG A 291 -45.85 32.75 -24.36
C ARG A 291 -45.43 33.67 -23.21
N ARG A 292 -45.11 33.05 -22.07
CA ARG A 292 -44.49 33.69 -20.91
C ARG A 292 -42.99 33.84 -21.16
N LEU A 293 -42.46 35.07 -21.14
CA LEU A 293 -41.02 35.35 -21.25
C LEU A 293 -40.54 36.08 -19.99
N PRO A 294 -39.41 35.66 -19.38
CA PRO A 294 -38.88 36.33 -18.19
C PRO A 294 -38.23 37.67 -18.54
N LEU A 295 -38.42 38.66 -17.66
CA LEU A 295 -37.80 39.99 -17.74
C LEU A 295 -36.26 39.88 -17.67
N ARG A 296 -35.55 40.46 -18.63
CA ARG A 296 -34.11 40.72 -18.53
C ARG A 296 -33.92 42.11 -17.95
N HIS A 297 -33.41 42.20 -16.71
CA HIS A 297 -32.88 43.45 -16.19
C HIS A 297 -31.48 43.70 -16.77
N ILE A 298 -31.24 44.94 -17.20
CA ILE A 298 -29.92 45.52 -17.52
C ILE A 298 -29.24 45.93 -16.22
#